data_AF-A0A960KK18-F1
#
_entry.id   AF-A0A960KK18-F1
#
_cell.length_a   1.000
_cell.length_b   1.000
_cell.length_c   1.000
_cell.angle_alpha   90.00
_cell.angle_beta   90.00
_cell.angle_gamma   90.00
#
_symmetry.space_group_name_H-M   'P 1'
#
loop_
_entity.id
_entity.type
_entity.pdbx_description
1 polymer ?
#
loop_
_entity_poly.entity_id
_entity_poly.type
_entity_poly.pdbx_seq_one_letter_code
_entity_poly.pdbx_strand_id
1 'polypeptide(L)'
;MNSISIVAYVGVASWVLACLAGVVRLIWMWLKTRQMEYVLWGGALLMLAMAPCISLVVYANSTSDSPTWMGGVVQIVAAVLLMLAGLRQRSVRKSPEKMSQSSFREKSDLLVLLSLCCVFLGYYALSWNLSAPAMVPILVGAVVVLVVINIVGHIALAVMHAPMDELNDGPDERDLGARRRGLRHAYYVLAVGIWIILGLAVFQVSQWSIANVAFGFMVIGEIVNYAGRMYHYRYGVT
;
A
#
# COMPACT_ATOMS: atom_id res chain seq x y z
N MET A 1 36.56 -18.01 3.54
CA MET A 1 36.42 -16.54 3.57
C MET A 1 36.11 -16.09 2.16
N ASN A 2 34.86 -15.72 1.89
CA ASN A 2 34.41 -15.38 0.54
C ASN A 2 34.98 -14.03 0.15
N SER A 3 35.83 -14.00 -0.88
CA SER A 3 36.32 -12.77 -1.50
C SER A 3 35.16 -12.08 -2.22
N ILE A 4 34.36 -11.33 -1.48
CA ILE A 4 33.51 -10.30 -2.08
C ILE A 4 34.46 -9.40 -2.87
N SER A 5 34.32 -9.41 -4.18
CA SER A 5 35.29 -8.79 -5.08
C SER A 5 35.40 -7.30 -4.76
N ILE A 6 36.63 -6.77 -4.68
CA ILE A 6 36.92 -5.33 -4.51
C ILE A 6 36.09 -4.49 -5.50
N VAL A 7 35.82 -5.06 -6.68
CA VAL A 7 34.94 -4.54 -7.73
C VAL A 7 33.55 -4.16 -7.20
N ALA A 8 32.93 -4.97 -6.34
CA ALA A 8 31.61 -4.69 -5.78
C ALA A 8 31.63 -3.44 -4.87
N TYR A 9 32.65 -3.30 -4.03
CA TYR A 9 32.78 -2.13 -3.14
C TYR A 9 33.05 -0.84 -3.93
N VAL A 10 33.93 -0.89 -4.93
CA VAL A 10 34.22 0.25 -5.80
C VAL A 10 32.99 0.65 -6.63
N GLY A 11 32.23 -0.34 -7.12
CA GLY A 11 30.96 -0.11 -7.82
C GLY A 11 29.93 0.60 -6.94
N VAL A 12 29.76 0.14 -5.70
CA VAL A 12 28.80 0.78 -4.77
C VAL A 12 29.26 2.18 -4.37
N ALA A 13 30.54 2.39 -4.08
CA ALA A 13 31.07 3.70 -3.73
C ALA A 13 30.90 4.72 -4.86
N SER A 14 31.20 4.34 -6.11
CA SER A 14 31.03 5.21 -7.27
C SER A 14 29.56 5.55 -7.54
N TRP A 15 28.66 4.57 -7.36
CA TRP A 15 27.21 4.78 -7.47
C TRP A 15 26.68 5.75 -6.41
N VAL A 16 27.08 5.58 -5.15
CA VAL A 16 26.67 6.46 -4.04
C VAL A 16 27.14 7.90 -4.27
N LEU A 17 28.39 8.08 -4.70
CA LEU A 17 28.94 9.41 -5.01
C LEU A 17 28.18 10.09 -6.16
N ALA A 18 27.85 9.35 -7.22
CA ALA A 18 27.06 9.87 -8.34
C ALA A 18 25.66 10.33 -7.90
N CYS A 19 24.98 9.53 -7.06
CA CYS A 19 23.67 9.91 -6.53
C CYS A 19 23.74 11.10 -5.57
N LEU A 20 24.75 11.18 -4.69
CA LEU A 20 24.96 12.33 -3.80
C LEU A 20 25.22 13.62 -4.58
N ALA A 21 26.04 13.57 -5.63
CA ALA A 21 26.24 14.72 -6.52
C ALA A 21 24.93 15.17 -7.19
N GLY A 22 24.07 14.21 -7.57
CA GLY A 22 22.72 14.47 -8.06
C GLY A 22 21.83 15.18 -7.03
N VAL A 23 21.84 14.72 -5.77
CA VAL A 23 21.08 15.34 -4.67
C VAL A 23 21.55 16.76 -4.39
N VAL A 24 22.87 17.01 -4.32
CA VAL A 24 23.42 18.36 -4.10
C VAL A 24 23.00 19.31 -5.22
N ARG A 25 23.07 18.86 -6.48
CA ARG A 25 22.62 19.65 -7.63
C ARG A 25 21.12 19.97 -7.55
N LEU A 26 20.30 19.02 -7.11
CA LEU A 26 18.85 19.22 -6.94
C LEU A 26 18.51 20.15 -5.78
N ILE A 27 19.22 20.06 -4.65
CA ILE A 27 19.07 20.99 -3.53
C ILE A 27 19.45 22.42 -3.97
N TRP A 28 20.53 22.58 -4.74
CA TRP A 28 20.92 23.89 -5.27
C TRP A 28 19.85 24.47 -6.21
N MET A 29 19.28 23.64 -7.10
CA MET A 29 18.17 24.06 -7.96
C MET A 29 16.90 24.38 -7.17
N TRP A 30 16.61 23.62 -6.11
CA TRP A 30 15.51 23.89 -5.20
C TRP A 30 15.69 25.23 -4.48
N LEU A 31 16.87 25.49 -3.90
CA LEU A 31 17.16 26.77 -3.23
C LEU A 31 16.95 27.95 -4.17
N LYS A 32 17.25 27.78 -5.46
CA LYS A 32 17.09 28.82 -6.49
C LYS A 32 15.64 29.03 -6.94
N THR A 33 14.83 27.98 -7.00
CA THR A 33 13.51 28.01 -7.65
C THR A 33 12.33 27.83 -6.68
N ARG A 34 12.59 27.37 -5.46
CA ARG A 34 11.62 26.93 -4.44
C ARG A 34 10.54 25.97 -4.95
N GLN A 35 10.80 25.24 -6.03
CA GLN A 35 9.81 24.32 -6.59
C GLN A 35 9.91 22.93 -5.94
N MET A 36 8.78 22.45 -5.42
CA MET A 36 8.66 21.16 -4.73
C MET A 36 9.03 19.96 -5.62
N GLU A 37 8.97 20.09 -6.95
CA GLU A 37 9.38 19.06 -7.90
C GLU A 37 10.82 18.59 -7.64
N TYR A 38 11.74 19.52 -7.35
CA TYR A 38 13.15 19.20 -7.10
C TYR A 38 13.38 18.44 -5.80
N VAL A 39 12.50 18.62 -4.80
CA VAL A 39 12.54 17.87 -3.55
C VAL A 39 12.17 16.40 -3.80
N LEU A 40 11.15 16.15 -4.63
CA LEU A 40 10.71 14.79 -4.99
C LEU A 40 11.77 14.04 -5.80
N TRP A 41 12.36 14.70 -6.81
CA TRP A 41 13.48 14.13 -7.57
C TRP A 41 14.72 13.90 -6.70
N GLY A 42 15.00 14.79 -5.75
CA GLY A 42 16.11 14.67 -4.80
C GLY A 42 15.93 13.47 -3.89
N GLY A 43 14.73 13.31 -3.31
CA GLY A 43 14.37 12.15 -2.49
C GLY A 43 14.47 10.84 -3.25
N ALA A 44 14.01 10.79 -4.51
CA ALA A 44 14.10 9.59 -5.35
C ALA A 44 15.56 9.15 -5.58
N LEU A 45 16.44 10.10 -5.91
CA LEU A 45 17.86 9.81 -6.13
C LEU A 45 18.57 9.40 -4.84
N LEU A 46 18.20 9.98 -3.71
CA LEU A 46 18.74 9.59 -2.42
C LEU A 46 18.33 8.14 -2.05
N MET A 47 17.07 7.77 -2.30
CA MET A 47 16.60 6.39 -2.10
C MET A 47 17.32 5.39 -3.00
N LEU A 48 17.56 5.72 -4.28
CA LEU A 48 18.37 4.91 -5.18
C LEU A 48 19.84 4.82 -4.76
N ALA A 49 20.39 5.88 -4.14
CA ALA A 49 21.75 5.87 -3.60
C ALA A 49 21.88 4.87 -2.44
N MET A 50 20.86 4.84 -1.57
CA MET A 50 20.87 4.03 -0.35
C MET A 50 20.51 2.57 -0.60
N ALA A 51 19.79 2.25 -1.68
CA ALA A 51 19.37 0.89 -2.03
C ALA A 51 20.53 -0.15 -2.02
N PRO A 52 21.67 0.07 -2.71
CA PRO A 52 22.79 -0.88 -2.67
C PRO A 52 23.47 -0.94 -1.29
N CYS A 53 23.53 0.17 -0.56
CA CYS A 53 24.13 0.20 0.79
C CYS A 53 23.31 -0.63 1.76
N ILE A 54 21.98 -0.47 1.77
CA ILE A 54 21.08 -1.22 2.64
C ILE A 54 21.08 -2.70 2.25
N SER A 55 21.09 -3.02 0.95
CA SER A 55 21.21 -4.40 0.47
C SER A 55 22.49 -5.08 0.98
N LEU A 56 23.63 -4.39 0.92
CA LEU A 56 24.90 -4.90 1.45
C LEU A 56 24.87 -5.10 2.97
N VAL A 57 24.29 -4.16 3.71
CA VAL A 57 24.15 -4.29 5.18
C VAL A 57 23.24 -5.46 5.55
N VAL A 58 22.13 -5.66 4.83
CA VAL A 58 21.23 -6.79 5.05
C VAL A 58 21.94 -8.11 4.72
N TYR A 59 22.67 -8.17 3.61
CA TYR A 59 23.46 -9.35 3.23
C TYR A 59 24.55 -9.68 4.25
N ALA A 60 25.27 -8.67 4.74
CA ALA A 60 26.33 -8.85 5.74
C ALA A 60 25.81 -9.36 7.09
N ASN A 61 24.55 -9.05 7.43
CA ASN A 61 23.94 -9.43 8.70
C ASN A 61 23.02 -10.66 8.62
N SER A 62 22.70 -11.15 7.42
CA SER A 62 21.85 -12.34 7.27
C SER A 62 22.66 -13.60 7.54
N THR A 63 22.39 -14.27 8.67
CA THR A 63 22.94 -15.60 9.00
C THR A 63 22.22 -16.74 8.30
N SER A 64 21.19 -16.45 7.50
CA SER A 64 20.34 -17.43 6.81
C SER A 64 20.67 -17.51 5.32
N ASP A 65 20.82 -18.73 4.79
CA ASP A 65 21.02 -19.03 3.36
C ASP A 65 19.85 -18.59 2.44
N SER A 66 18.79 -18.02 3.00
CA SER A 66 17.68 -17.50 2.22
C SER A 66 18.06 -16.14 1.62
N PRO A 67 17.89 -15.95 0.29
CA PRO A 67 18.16 -14.68 -0.37
C PRO A 67 17.31 -13.51 0.19
N THR A 68 17.90 -12.65 1.02
CA THR A 68 17.24 -11.46 1.61
C THR A 68 17.20 -10.27 0.64
N TRP A 69 16.77 -10.52 -0.60
CA TRP A 69 16.72 -9.51 -1.68
C TRP A 69 15.69 -8.40 -1.44
N MET A 70 14.83 -8.57 -0.43
CA MET A 70 13.77 -7.60 -0.10
C MET A 70 14.32 -6.24 0.35
N GLY A 71 15.56 -6.21 0.86
CA GLY A 71 16.19 -4.99 1.37
C GLY A 71 16.26 -3.88 0.34
N GLY A 72 16.62 -4.17 -0.93
CA GLY A 72 16.79 -3.20 -2.02
C GLY A 72 15.51 -2.87 -2.80
N VAL A 73 14.55 -3.81 -2.84
CA VAL A 73 13.30 -3.66 -3.60
C VAL A 73 12.46 -2.51 -3.06
N VAL A 74 12.43 -2.34 -1.73
CA VAL A 74 11.64 -1.28 -1.08
C VAL A 74 12.13 0.11 -1.48
N GLN A 75 13.45 0.37 -1.53
CA GLN A 75 13.95 1.70 -1.93
C GLN A 75 13.80 1.93 -3.43
N ILE A 76 13.90 0.88 -4.26
CA ILE A 76 13.61 1.00 -5.70
C ILE A 76 12.16 1.40 -5.91
N VAL A 77 11.21 0.72 -5.25
CA VAL A 77 9.79 1.06 -5.32
C VAL A 77 9.55 2.49 -4.83
N ALA A 78 10.11 2.86 -3.67
CA ALA A 78 9.98 4.22 -3.14
C ALA A 78 10.54 5.29 -4.10
N ALA A 79 11.71 5.03 -4.70
CA ALA A 79 12.31 5.94 -5.66
C ALA A 79 11.48 6.09 -6.94
N VAL A 80 10.96 4.97 -7.48
CA VAL A 80 10.07 4.99 -8.65
C VAL A 80 8.82 5.80 -8.34
N LEU A 81 8.20 5.60 -7.17
CA LEU A 81 7.03 6.39 -6.76
C LEU A 81 7.35 7.88 -6.69
N LEU A 82 8.47 8.26 -6.08
CA LEU A 82 8.91 9.66 -6.00
C LEU A 82 9.23 10.27 -7.38
N MET A 83 9.81 9.50 -8.31
CA MET A 83 10.00 9.96 -9.70
C MET A 83 8.67 10.18 -10.42
N LEU A 84 7.73 9.24 -10.29
CA LEU A 84 6.39 9.36 -10.87
C LEU A 84 5.63 10.56 -10.30
N ALA A 85 5.82 10.85 -9.01
CA ALA A 85 5.36 12.07 -8.35
C ALA A 85 5.84 13.33 -9.06
N GLY A 86 7.17 13.43 -9.23
CA GLY A 86 7.80 14.60 -9.84
C GLY A 86 7.36 14.79 -11.29
N LEU A 87 7.21 13.70 -12.05
CA LEU A 87 6.68 13.72 -13.41
C LEU A 87 5.22 14.20 -13.45
N ARG A 88 4.38 13.72 -12.53
CA ARG A 88 2.97 14.12 -12.47
C ARG A 88 2.82 15.57 -12.03
N GLN A 89 3.56 16.02 -11.02
CA GLN A 89 3.53 17.43 -10.59
C GLN A 89 3.89 18.37 -11.75
N ARG A 90 4.93 18.01 -12.53
CA ARG A 90 5.31 18.74 -13.75
C ARG A 90 4.21 18.73 -14.81
N SER A 91 3.47 17.62 -14.95
CA SER A 91 2.34 17.49 -15.87
C SER A 91 1.15 18.37 -15.46
N VAL A 92 0.76 18.33 -14.18
CA VAL A 92 -0.32 19.15 -13.61
C VAL A 92 -0.01 20.64 -13.76
N ARG A 93 1.24 21.04 -13.51
CA ARG A 93 1.68 22.42 -13.73
C ARG A 93 1.51 22.90 -15.17
N LYS A 94 1.70 22.01 -16.15
CA LYS A 94 1.55 22.33 -17.58
C LYS A 94 0.10 22.32 -18.04
N SER A 95 -0.77 21.54 -17.37
CA SER A 95 -2.15 21.34 -17.79
C SER A 95 -3.07 21.16 -16.58
N PRO A 96 -3.39 22.26 -15.85
CA PRO A 96 -4.22 22.20 -14.65
C PRO A 96 -5.64 21.70 -14.91
N GLU A 97 -6.14 21.79 -16.15
CA GLU A 97 -7.45 21.24 -16.54
C GLU A 97 -7.55 19.71 -16.38
N LYS A 98 -6.42 18.98 -16.34
CA LYS A 98 -6.39 17.50 -16.21
C LYS A 98 -6.42 17.00 -14.76
N MET A 99 -6.72 17.87 -13.79
CA MET A 99 -6.88 17.43 -12.39
C MET A 99 -8.01 16.40 -12.29
N SER A 100 -7.76 15.29 -11.60
CA SER A 100 -8.75 14.23 -11.48
C SER A 100 -9.94 14.75 -10.67
N GLN A 101 -11.15 14.61 -11.21
CA GLN A 101 -12.37 15.08 -10.56
C GLN A 101 -12.72 14.31 -9.28
N SER A 102 -12.10 13.16 -9.01
CA SER A 102 -12.34 12.37 -7.79
C SER A 102 -11.40 12.71 -6.65
N SER A 103 -11.99 12.84 -5.45
CA SER A 103 -11.28 13.13 -4.19
C SER A 103 -10.25 12.05 -3.87
N PHE A 104 -9.16 12.45 -3.19
CA PHE A 104 -8.14 11.54 -2.66
C PHE A 104 -8.76 10.39 -1.83
N ARG A 105 -9.76 10.71 -1.00
CA ARG A 105 -10.44 9.76 -0.12
C ARG A 105 -11.20 8.69 -0.91
N GLU A 106 -11.86 9.07 -2.00
CA GLU A 106 -12.56 8.12 -2.88
C GLU A 106 -11.58 7.11 -3.49
N LYS A 107 -10.40 7.57 -3.94
CA LYS A 107 -9.38 6.68 -4.52
C LYS A 107 -8.74 5.77 -3.47
N SER A 108 -8.51 6.29 -2.27
CA SER A 108 -8.00 5.51 -1.13
C SER A 108 -9.01 4.42 -0.73
N ASP A 109 -10.30 4.77 -0.59
CA ASP A 109 -11.35 3.79 -0.29
C ASP A 109 -11.48 2.73 -1.41
N LEU A 110 -11.37 3.15 -2.69
CA LEU A 110 -11.38 2.22 -3.83
C LEU A 110 -10.17 1.27 -3.81
N LEU A 111 -8.98 1.78 -3.50
CA LEU A 111 -7.77 0.95 -3.38
C LEU A 111 -7.93 -0.12 -2.31
N VAL A 112 -8.43 0.26 -1.11
CA VAL A 112 -8.66 -0.70 -0.04
C VAL A 112 -9.69 -1.74 -0.47
N LEU A 113 -10.82 -1.31 -1.04
CA LEU A 113 -11.87 -2.19 -1.54
C LEU A 113 -11.35 -3.23 -2.55
N LEU A 114 -10.63 -2.77 -3.58
CA LEU A 114 -10.08 -3.66 -4.60
C LEU A 114 -9.04 -4.61 -4.02
N SER A 115 -8.16 -4.12 -3.13
CA SER A 115 -7.16 -4.96 -2.48
C SER A 115 -7.79 -6.04 -1.60
N LEU A 116 -8.82 -5.71 -0.82
CA LEU A 116 -9.58 -6.67 -0.01
C LEU A 116 -10.22 -7.75 -0.89
N CYS A 117 -10.93 -7.35 -1.94
CA CYS A 117 -11.56 -8.28 -2.87
C CYS A 117 -10.53 -9.20 -3.53
N CYS A 118 -9.50 -8.66 -4.18
CA CYS A 118 -8.52 -9.47 -4.90
C CYS A 118 -7.75 -10.43 -3.99
N VAL A 119 -7.26 -9.93 -2.85
CA VAL A 119 -6.41 -10.75 -1.95
C VAL A 119 -7.23 -11.82 -1.25
N PHE A 120 -8.40 -11.49 -0.71
CA PHE A 120 -9.17 -12.46 0.05
C PHE A 120 -9.98 -13.42 -0.83
N LEU A 121 -10.47 -13.01 -2.00
CA LEU A 121 -11.01 -13.97 -2.96
C LEU A 121 -9.94 -14.96 -3.42
N GLY A 122 -8.70 -14.48 -3.65
CA GLY A 122 -7.56 -15.34 -3.93
C GLY A 122 -7.25 -16.32 -2.79
N TYR A 123 -7.24 -15.84 -1.54
CA TYR A 123 -7.10 -16.68 -0.35
C TYR A 123 -8.16 -17.79 -0.33
N TYR A 124 -9.45 -17.44 -0.41
CA TYR A 124 -10.53 -18.43 -0.35
C TYR A 124 -10.49 -19.43 -1.51
N ALA A 125 -10.13 -18.98 -2.72
CA ALA A 125 -9.98 -19.86 -3.88
C ALA A 125 -8.86 -20.89 -3.68
N LEU A 126 -7.76 -20.49 -3.05
CA LEU A 126 -6.62 -21.37 -2.78
C LEU A 126 -6.83 -22.26 -1.54
N SER A 127 -7.62 -21.80 -0.56
CA SER A 127 -7.72 -22.46 0.75
C SER A 127 -8.96 -23.34 0.94
N TRP A 128 -9.95 -23.30 0.04
CA TRP A 128 -11.30 -23.87 0.25
C TRP A 128 -11.33 -25.33 0.76
N ASN A 129 -10.40 -26.18 0.31
CA ASN A 129 -10.33 -27.61 0.65
C ASN A 129 -9.07 -28.01 1.41
N LEU A 130 -8.34 -27.04 1.98
CA LEU A 130 -7.11 -27.32 2.71
C LEU A 130 -7.37 -27.61 4.18
N SER A 131 -6.52 -28.46 4.77
CA SER A 131 -6.47 -28.63 6.22
C SER A 131 -5.93 -27.37 6.90
N ALA A 132 -6.27 -27.17 8.17
CA ALA A 132 -5.86 -25.97 8.90
C ALA A 132 -4.34 -25.71 8.89
N PRO A 133 -3.45 -26.70 9.08
CA PRO A 133 -2.01 -26.45 9.02
C PRO A 133 -1.53 -25.92 7.67
N ALA A 134 -2.17 -26.33 6.57
CA ALA A 134 -1.84 -25.88 5.23
C ALA A 134 -2.46 -24.51 4.89
N MET A 135 -3.59 -24.16 5.50
CA MET A 135 -4.30 -22.89 5.29
C MET A 135 -3.63 -21.71 6.01
N VAL A 136 -3.10 -21.92 7.22
CA VAL A 136 -2.45 -20.88 8.04
C VAL A 136 -1.37 -20.09 7.28
N PRO A 137 -0.37 -20.72 6.62
CA PRO A 137 0.65 -19.96 5.90
C PRO A 137 0.07 -19.15 4.73
N ILE A 138 -1.00 -19.63 4.08
CA ILE A 138 -1.68 -18.90 3.00
C ILE A 138 -2.43 -17.69 3.55
N LEU A 139 -3.12 -17.83 4.69
CA LEU A 139 -3.79 -16.71 5.37
C LEU A 139 -2.78 -15.64 5.78
N VAL A 140 -1.66 -16.05 6.41
CA VAL A 140 -0.59 -15.12 6.81
C VAL A 140 -0.01 -14.42 5.58
N GLY A 141 0.27 -15.16 4.50
CA GLY A 141 0.74 -14.59 3.24
C GLY A 141 -0.25 -13.58 2.65
N ALA A 142 -1.55 -13.90 2.64
CA ALA A 142 -2.59 -13.00 2.16
C ALA A 142 -2.65 -11.70 2.98
N VAL A 143 -2.58 -11.78 4.31
CA VAL A 143 -2.55 -10.59 5.18
C VAL A 143 -1.31 -9.74 4.91
N VAL A 144 -0.13 -10.35 4.78
CA VAL A 144 1.11 -9.62 4.45
C VAL A 144 0.99 -8.93 3.10
N VAL A 145 0.51 -9.63 2.07
CA VAL A 145 0.29 -9.06 0.73
C VAL A 145 -0.70 -7.89 0.78
N LEU A 146 -1.81 -8.03 1.50
CA LEU A 146 -2.80 -6.97 1.68
C LEU A 146 -2.17 -5.73 2.30
N VAL A 147 -1.40 -5.89 3.37
CA VAL A 147 -0.71 -4.79 4.06
C VAL A 147 0.28 -4.11 3.12
N VAL A 148 1.08 -4.87 2.37
CA VAL A 148 2.04 -4.32 1.39
C VAL A 148 1.32 -3.54 0.30
N ILE A 149 0.26 -4.09 -0.31
CA ILE A 149 -0.53 -3.40 -1.33
C ILE A 149 -1.11 -2.11 -0.79
N ASN A 150 -1.65 -2.13 0.44
CA ASN A 150 -2.24 -0.92 1.03
C ASN A 150 -1.17 0.13 1.33
N ILE A 151 -0.03 -0.24 1.92
CA ILE A 151 1.05 0.71 2.19
C ILE A 151 1.57 1.33 0.88
N VAL A 152 1.97 0.49 -0.08
CA VAL A 152 2.54 0.95 -1.35
C VAL A 152 1.51 1.74 -2.15
N GLY A 153 0.26 1.27 -2.19
CA GLY A 153 -0.82 1.93 -2.92
C GLY A 153 -1.20 3.28 -2.31
N HIS A 154 -1.25 3.42 -0.99
CA HIS A 154 -1.53 4.72 -0.36
C HIS A 154 -0.37 5.68 -0.52
N ILE A 155 0.88 5.21 -0.42
CA ILE A 155 2.05 6.03 -0.76
C ILE A 155 1.95 6.49 -2.21
N ALA A 156 1.70 5.58 -3.14
CA ALA A 156 1.55 5.90 -4.56
C ALA A 156 0.42 6.92 -4.79
N LEU A 157 -0.75 6.72 -4.18
CA LEU A 157 -1.86 7.65 -4.28
C LEU A 157 -1.51 9.01 -3.71
N ALA A 158 -0.90 9.09 -2.52
CA ALA A 158 -0.55 10.35 -1.86
C ALA A 158 0.48 11.13 -2.68
N VAL A 159 1.48 10.43 -3.18
CA VAL A 159 2.57 10.95 -3.99
C VAL A 159 2.08 11.39 -5.38
N MET A 160 1.08 10.71 -5.92
CA MET A 160 0.50 11.06 -7.21
C MET A 160 -0.66 12.06 -7.10
N HIS A 161 -1.31 12.24 -5.96
CA HIS A 161 -2.46 13.14 -5.85
C HIS A 161 -2.03 14.61 -5.94
N ALA A 162 -2.86 15.42 -6.58
CA ALA A 162 -2.66 16.85 -6.74
C ALA A 162 -4.04 17.52 -6.91
N PRO A 163 -4.29 18.67 -6.24
CA PRO A 163 -3.37 19.45 -5.42
C PRO A 163 -3.06 18.80 -4.05
N MET A 164 -1.86 19.05 -3.52
CA MET A 164 -1.43 18.51 -2.22
C MET A 164 -2.19 19.12 -1.04
N ASP A 165 -2.84 20.27 -1.25
CA ASP A 165 -3.58 20.97 -0.22
C ASP A 165 -4.80 20.15 0.26
N GLU A 166 -5.44 19.39 -0.66
CA GLU A 166 -6.50 18.45 -0.32
C GLU A 166 -6.05 17.31 0.61
N LEU A 167 -4.75 16.98 0.69
CA LEU A 167 -4.27 16.01 1.69
C LEU A 167 -4.32 16.56 3.11
N ASN A 168 -4.20 17.87 3.27
CA ASN A 168 -4.21 18.52 4.58
C ASN A 168 -5.62 18.87 5.05
N ASP A 169 -6.60 18.82 4.15
CA ASP A 169 -7.99 19.08 4.48
C ASP A 169 -8.58 17.91 5.31
N GLY A 170 -9.14 18.28 6.46
CA GLY A 170 -9.85 17.36 7.33
C GLY A 170 -11.04 16.70 6.63
N PRO A 171 -11.54 15.56 7.16
CA PRO A 171 -12.72 14.92 6.60
C PRO A 171 -13.91 15.87 6.67
N ASP A 172 -14.56 16.11 5.53
CA ASP A 172 -15.77 16.91 5.45
C ASP A 172 -16.94 16.20 6.18
N GLU A 173 -17.99 16.94 6.54
CA GLU A 173 -19.21 16.37 7.12
C GLU A 173 -19.80 15.28 6.22
N ARG A 174 -19.68 15.46 4.89
CA ARG A 174 -20.08 14.48 3.89
C ARG A 174 -19.29 13.17 4.01
N ASP A 175 -17.98 13.24 4.18
CA ASP A 175 -17.11 12.07 4.33
C ASP A 175 -17.45 11.31 5.61
N LEU A 176 -17.71 12.05 6.70
CA LEU A 176 -18.13 11.48 7.97
C LEU A 176 -19.49 10.79 7.85
N GLY A 177 -20.44 11.40 7.13
CA GLY A 177 -21.75 10.82 6.83
C GLY A 177 -21.65 9.51 6.05
N ALA A 178 -20.84 9.48 4.99
CA ALA A 178 -20.58 8.28 4.20
C ALA A 178 -19.94 7.17 5.04
N ARG A 179 -18.93 7.50 5.86
CA ARG A 179 -18.26 6.56 6.76
C ARG A 179 -19.21 5.92 7.77
N ARG A 180 -20.05 6.73 8.43
CA ARG A 180 -21.05 6.22 9.40
C ARG A 180 -22.03 5.25 8.76
N ARG A 181 -22.50 5.56 7.54
CA ARG A 181 -23.43 4.71 6.79
C ARG A 181 -22.79 3.41 6.34
N GLY A 182 -21.56 3.45 5.83
CA GLY A 182 -20.77 2.27 5.50
C GLY A 182 -20.59 1.34 6.71
N LEU A 183 -20.21 1.90 7.85
CA LEU A 183 -20.06 1.15 9.10
C LEU A 183 -21.37 0.51 9.57
N ARG A 184 -22.51 1.20 9.42
CA ARG A 184 -23.82 0.63 9.75
C ARG A 184 -24.14 -0.60 8.91
N HIS A 185 -23.87 -0.57 7.61
CA HIS A 185 -24.10 -1.72 6.74
C HIS A 185 -23.14 -2.88 7.07
N ALA A 186 -21.87 -2.57 7.33
CA ALA A 186 -20.88 -3.56 7.78
C ALA A 186 -21.31 -4.23 9.09
N TYR A 187 -21.86 -3.47 10.03
CA TYR A 187 -22.38 -4.00 11.29
C TYR A 187 -23.52 -5.00 11.07
N TYR A 188 -24.44 -4.73 10.15
CA TYR A 188 -25.50 -5.70 9.82
C TYR A 188 -24.93 -7.00 9.23
N VAL A 189 -23.91 -6.93 8.38
CA VAL A 189 -23.22 -8.12 7.85
C VAL A 189 -22.60 -8.93 8.98
N LEU A 190 -21.89 -8.28 9.91
CA LEU A 190 -21.28 -8.94 11.06
C LEU A 190 -22.34 -9.56 11.98
N ALA A 191 -23.45 -8.86 12.23
CA ALA A 191 -24.55 -9.37 13.06
C ALA A 191 -25.18 -10.64 12.45
N VAL A 192 -25.41 -10.66 11.13
CA VAL A 192 -25.85 -11.87 10.41
C VAL A 192 -24.80 -12.98 10.52
N GLY A 193 -23.52 -12.64 10.36
CA GLY A 193 -22.40 -13.56 10.51
C GLY A 193 -22.39 -14.26 11.87
N ILE A 194 -22.64 -13.53 12.96
CA ILE A 194 -22.72 -14.10 14.32
C ILE A 194 -23.79 -15.20 14.40
N TRP A 195 -24.99 -14.95 13.87
CA TRP A 195 -26.06 -15.96 13.89
C TRP A 195 -25.71 -17.19 13.07
N ILE A 196 -25.04 -17.02 11.93
CA ILE A 196 -24.58 -18.13 11.10
C ILE A 196 -23.50 -18.94 11.81
N ILE A 197 -22.53 -18.28 12.45
CA ILE A 197 -21.48 -18.92 13.25
C ILE A 197 -22.08 -19.74 14.39
N LEU A 198 -23.06 -19.20 15.12
CA LEU A 198 -23.78 -19.91 16.17
C LEU A 198 -24.51 -21.14 15.62
N GLY A 199 -25.17 -21.01 14.47
CA GLY A 199 -25.80 -22.14 13.79
C GLY A 199 -24.79 -23.24 13.46
N LEU A 200 -23.65 -22.90 12.85
CA LEU A 200 -22.60 -23.86 12.52
C LEU A 200 -22.05 -24.58 13.76
N ALA A 201 -21.95 -23.87 14.89
CA ALA A 201 -21.54 -24.47 16.16
C ALA A 201 -22.57 -25.49 16.68
N VAL A 202 -23.88 -25.18 16.59
CA VAL A 202 -24.96 -26.12 16.96
C VAL A 202 -24.93 -27.39 16.10
N PHE A 203 -24.62 -27.25 14.81
CA PHE A 203 -24.47 -28.39 13.88
C PHE A 203 -23.12 -29.12 14.01
N GLN A 204 -22.31 -28.81 15.01
CA GLN A 204 -21.01 -29.45 15.28
C GLN A 204 -20.07 -29.44 14.06
N VAL A 205 -20.16 -28.37 13.26
CA VAL A 205 -19.23 -28.16 12.14
C VAL A 205 -17.81 -28.01 12.69
N SER A 206 -16.82 -28.42 11.90
CA SER A 206 -15.41 -28.35 12.32
C SER A 206 -15.04 -26.93 12.80
N GLN A 207 -14.31 -26.84 13.91
CA GLN A 207 -13.89 -25.56 14.50
C GLN A 207 -13.13 -24.69 13.48
N TRP A 208 -12.38 -25.32 12.58
CA TRP A 208 -11.65 -24.63 11.52
C TRP A 208 -12.56 -24.02 10.46
N SER A 209 -13.59 -24.74 10.03
CA SER A 209 -14.59 -24.20 9.11
C SER A 209 -15.33 -23.02 9.75
N ILE A 210 -15.67 -23.11 11.04
CA ILE A 210 -16.31 -22.02 11.77
C ILE A 210 -15.41 -20.79 11.81
N ALA A 211 -14.12 -20.94 12.14
CA ALA A 211 -13.16 -19.84 12.15
C ALA A 211 -13.00 -19.18 10.76
N ASN A 212 -12.90 -19.99 9.70
CA ASN A 212 -12.75 -19.48 8.35
C ASN A 212 -14.01 -18.75 7.84
N VAL A 213 -15.21 -19.21 8.22
CA VAL A 213 -16.47 -18.52 7.95
C VAL A 213 -16.57 -17.22 8.75
N ALA A 214 -16.17 -17.23 10.02
CA ALA A 214 -16.17 -16.03 10.85
C ALA A 214 -15.25 -14.94 10.27
N PHE A 215 -14.05 -15.33 9.85
CA PHE A 215 -13.14 -14.45 9.13
C PHE A 215 -13.75 -13.94 7.82
N GLY A 216 -14.50 -14.78 7.10
CA GLY A 216 -15.19 -14.41 5.87
C GLY A 216 -16.21 -13.30 6.08
N PHE A 217 -17.03 -13.41 7.13
CA PHE A 217 -17.97 -12.35 7.49
C PHE A 217 -17.28 -11.05 7.89
N MET A 218 -16.11 -11.12 8.54
CA MET A 218 -15.29 -9.94 8.82
C MET A 218 -14.83 -9.25 7.54
N VAL A 219 -14.30 -10.01 6.57
CA VAL A 219 -13.86 -9.49 5.28
C VAL A 219 -15.03 -8.93 4.47
N ILE A 220 -16.15 -9.65 4.38
CA ILE A 220 -17.35 -9.18 3.67
C ILE A 220 -17.90 -7.90 4.32
N GLY A 221 -17.90 -7.82 5.65
CA GLY A 221 -18.29 -6.61 6.37
C GLY A 221 -17.44 -5.40 5.96
N GLU A 222 -16.12 -5.59 5.85
CA GLU A 222 -15.23 -4.51 5.43
C GLU A 222 -15.39 -4.15 3.94
N ILE A 223 -15.62 -5.13 3.07
CA ILE A 223 -15.97 -4.87 1.66
C ILE A 223 -17.25 -4.02 1.58
N VAL A 224 -18.29 -4.37 2.35
CA VAL A 224 -19.56 -3.62 2.39
C VAL A 224 -19.36 -2.21 2.95
N ASN A 225 -18.49 -2.04 3.95
CA ASN A 225 -18.10 -0.74 4.48
C ASN A 225 -17.56 0.18 3.37
N TYR A 226 -16.50 -0.26 2.69
CA TYR A 226 -15.84 0.54 1.65
C TYR A 226 -16.70 0.70 0.39
N ALA A 227 -17.44 -0.33 -0.02
CA ALA A 227 -18.38 -0.23 -1.14
C ALA A 227 -19.50 0.77 -0.84
N GLY A 228 -20.02 0.78 0.39
CA GLY A 228 -21.01 1.75 0.85
C GLY A 228 -20.50 3.19 0.80
N ARG A 229 -19.27 3.43 1.25
CA ARG A 229 -18.64 4.77 1.16
C ARG A 229 -18.52 5.23 -0.29
N MET A 230 -18.01 4.36 -1.18
CA MET A 230 -17.87 4.66 -2.60
C MET A 230 -19.22 4.96 -3.28
N TYR A 231 -20.27 4.21 -2.93
CA TYR A 231 -21.62 4.47 -3.40
C TYR A 231 -22.10 5.88 -2.96
N HIS A 232 -21.91 6.24 -1.69
CA HIS A 232 -22.30 7.57 -1.20
C HIS A 232 -21.48 8.72 -1.80
N TYR A 233 -20.22 8.51 -2.15
CA TYR A 233 -19.43 9.52 -2.88
C TYR A 233 -20.00 9.80 -4.27
N ARG A 234 -20.41 8.76 -5.01
CA ARG A 234 -20.89 8.92 -6.38
C ARG A 234 -22.31 9.43 -6.50
N TYR A 235 -23.21 8.97 -5.64
CA TYR A 235 -24.64 9.27 -5.75
C TYR A 235 -25.09 10.44 -4.87
N GLY A 236 -24.19 11.02 -4.06
CA GLY A 236 -24.44 12.28 -3.36
C GLY A 236 -25.62 12.27 -2.39
N VAL A 237 -26.15 11.08 -2.07
CA VAL A 237 -27.33 10.96 -1.21
C VAL A 237 -26.91 11.38 0.19
N THR A 238 -27.26 12.61 0.58
CA THR A 238 -27.07 13.16 1.92
C THR A 238 -27.97 12.45 2.92
#